data_AF-A0A523US84-F1
#
_entry.id   AF-A0A523US84-F1
#
_cell.length_a   1.000
_cell.length_b   1.000
_cell.length_c   1.000
_cell.angle_alpha   90.00
_cell.angle_beta   90.00
_cell.angle_gamma   90.00
#
_symmetry.space_group_name_H-M   'P 1'
#
loop_
_entity.id
_entity.type
_entity.pdbx_description
1 polymer ?
#
loop_
_entity_poly.entity_id
_entity_poly.type
_entity_poly.pdbx_seq_one_letter_code
_entity_poly.pdbx_strand_id
1 'polypeptide(L)' 'MRADCSCTYEPCSRKGICCECIKYHWGAGELPGCLFPPEVERTYDRSLECFVRLHSP' A
#
# COMPACT_ATOMS: atom_id res chain seq x y z
N MET A 1 4.54 -1.11 -15.15
CA MET A 1 4.32 -2.26 -14.24
C MET A 1 5.51 -2.33 -13.29
N ARG A 2 5.30 -2.22 -11.96
CA ARG A 2 6.35 -2.51 -10.98
C ARG A 2 6.42 -4.03 -10.80
N ALA A 3 7.54 -4.64 -11.19
CA ALA A 3 7.74 -6.09 -11.09
C ALA A 3 7.64 -6.59 -9.63
N ASP A 4 8.07 -5.78 -8.66
CA ASP A 4 8.14 -6.14 -7.25
C ASP A 4 6.97 -5.59 -6.42
N CYS A 5 5.74 -5.66 -6.93
CA CYS A 5 4.58 -5.22 -6.14
C CYS A 5 4.29 -6.21 -5.01
N SER A 6 4.58 -5.80 -3.77
CA SER A 6 4.34 -6.59 -2.55
C SER A 6 2.93 -6.49 -1.98
N CYS A 7 1.97 -5.89 -2.70
CA CYS A 7 0.57 -5.84 -2.27
C CYS A 7 0.05 -7.26 -2.01
N THR A 8 -0.42 -7.51 -0.80
CA THR A 8 -0.87 -8.84 -0.33
C THR A 8 -2.32 -9.12 -0.67
N TYR A 9 -3.07 -8.11 -1.11
CA TYR A 9 -4.48 -8.25 -1.47
C TYR A 9 -4.64 -8.89 -2.85
N GLU A 10 -5.12 -10.13 -2.88
CA GLU A 10 -5.62 -10.82 -4.07
C GLU A 10 -7.16 -10.81 -3.97
N PRO A 11 -7.92 -10.19 -4.89
CA PRO A 11 -7.69 -10.03 -6.34
C PRO A 11 -7.47 -8.56 -6.79
N CYS A 12 -6.33 -7.95 -6.45
CA CYS A 12 -6.08 -6.54 -6.81
C CYS A 12 -5.91 -6.33 -8.33
N SER A 13 -6.92 -5.71 -8.98
CA SER A 13 -6.87 -5.38 -10.41
C SER A 13 -5.84 -4.31 -10.80
N ARG A 14 -5.30 -3.57 -9.81
CA ARG A 14 -4.34 -2.47 -10.02
C ARG A 14 -2.88 -2.87 -9.71
N LYS A 15 -2.64 -4.15 -9.36
CA LYS A 15 -1.34 -4.63 -8.90
C LYS A 15 -0.24 -4.33 -9.93
N GLY A 16 0.84 -3.70 -9.49
CA GLY A 16 1.94 -3.26 -10.36
C GLY A 16 1.69 -1.96 -11.15
N ILE A 17 0.52 -1.34 -11.07
CA ILE A 17 0.22 -0.06 -11.74
C ILE A 17 0.26 1.08 -10.72
N CYS A 18 1.46 1.58 -10.41
CA CYS A 18 1.68 2.52 -9.29
C CYS A 18 0.80 3.78 -9.34
N CYS A 19 0.62 4.39 -10.52
CA CYS A 19 -0.22 5.59 -10.65
C CYS A 19 -1.69 5.31 -10.27
N GLU A 20 -2.21 4.13 -10.61
CA GLU A 20 -3.57 3.72 -10.25
C GLU A 20 -3.69 3.33 -8.78
N CYS A 21 -2.71 2.62 -8.23
CA CYS A 21 -2.65 2.31 -6.80
C CYS A 21 -2.67 3.58 -5.95
N ILE A 22 -1.81 4.55 -6.28
CA ILE A 22 -1.73 5.82 -5.54
C ILE A 22 -3.07 6.55 -5.63
N LYS A 23 -3.62 6.74 -6.83
CA LYS A 23 -4.90 7.43 -7.00
C LYS A 23 -6.03 6.77 -6.23
N TYR A 24 -6.09 5.43 -6.23
CA TYR A 24 -7.11 4.66 -5.53
C TYR A 24 -6.98 4.78 -4.01
N HIS A 25 -5.82 4.45 -3.45
CA HIS A 25 -5.62 4.46 -2.00
C HIS A 25 -5.64 5.88 -1.42
N TRP A 26 -5.10 6.87 -2.13
CA TRP A 26 -5.16 8.26 -1.69
C TRP A 26 -6.60 8.76 -1.52
N GLY A 27 -7.51 8.33 -2.40
CA GLY A 27 -8.95 8.63 -2.27
C GLY A 27 -9.60 8.04 -1.01
N ALA A 28 -8.97 7.04 -0.40
CA ALA A 28 -9.40 6.40 0.84
C ALA A 28 -8.58 6.86 2.08
N GLY A 29 -7.67 7.83 1.94
CA GLY A 29 -6.76 8.22 3.03
C GLY A 29 -5.69 7.16 3.33
N GLU A 30 -5.38 6.31 2.35
CA GLU A 30 -4.42 5.23 2.46
C GLU A 30 -3.23 5.42 1.51
N LEU A 31 -2.21 4.58 1.70
CA LEU A 31 -1.08 4.44 0.79
C LEU A 31 -1.02 3.04 0.14
N PRO A 32 -0.36 2.89 -1.02
CA PRO A 32 -0.15 1.57 -1.60
C PRO A 32 0.57 0.61 -0.65
N GLY A 33 0.11 -0.63 -0.59
CA GLY A 33 0.67 -1.66 0.29
C GLY A 33 2.17 -1.92 0.12
N CYS A 34 2.74 -1.61 -1.04
CA CYS A 34 4.17 -1.72 -1.29
C CYS A 34 5.05 -0.69 -0.56
N LEU A 35 4.43 0.26 0.17
CA LEU A 35 5.12 1.19 1.06
C LEU A 35 5.18 0.70 2.51
N PHE A 36 4.61 -0.47 2.81
CA PHE A 36 4.57 -1.04 4.15
C PHE A 36 5.44 -2.31 4.23
N PRO A 37 6.03 -2.61 5.41
CA PRO A 37 6.69 -3.90 5.64
C PRO A 37 5.73 -5.07 5.37
N PRO A 38 6.21 -6.22 4.84
CA PRO A 38 5.35 -7.35 4.48
C PRO A 38 4.47 -7.88 5.61
N GLU A 39 4.90 -7.75 6.85
CA GLU A 39 4.16 -8.12 8.05
C GLU A 39 3.03 -7.14 8.38
N VAL A 40 3.22 -5.84 8.11
CA VAL A 40 2.19 -4.80 8.28
C VAL A 40 1.21 -4.85 7.12
N GLU A 41 1.68 -4.98 5.89
CA GLU A 41 0.80 -5.08 4.71
C GLU A 41 -0.14 -6.30 4.78
N ARG A 42 0.22 -7.36 5.52
CA ARG A 42 -0.68 -8.49 5.80
C ARG A 42 -1.84 -8.18 6.73
N THR A 43 -1.76 -7.11 7.53
CA THR A 43 -2.87 -6.64 8.38
C THR A 43 -3.84 -5.75 7.62
N TYR A 44 -3.44 -5.29 6.42
CA TYR A 44 -4.17 -4.35 5.57
C TYR A 44 -4.36 -2.95 6.17
N ASP A 45 -3.68 -2.62 7.28
CA ASP A 45 -3.64 -1.26 7.81
C ASP A 45 -2.72 -0.38 6.95
N ARG A 46 -3.29 0.15 5.87
CA ARG A 46 -2.63 1.03 4.90
C ARG A 46 -2.86 2.51 5.20
N SER A 47 -3.30 2.83 6.41
CA SER A 47 -3.62 4.20 6.82
C SER A 47 -2.37 5.10 6.81
N LEU A 48 -2.59 6.39 6.58
CA LEU A 48 -1.54 7.40 6.72
C LEU A 48 -0.96 7.42 8.14
N GLU A 49 -1.80 7.20 9.16
CA GLU A 49 -1.39 7.11 10.57
C GLU A 49 -0.43 5.93 10.81
N CYS A 50 -0.73 4.76 10.25
CA CYS A 50 0.16 3.60 10.32
C CYS A 50 1.50 3.91 9.66
N PHE A 51 1.48 4.52 8.46
CA PHE A 51 2.68 4.91 7.74
C PHE A 51 3.55 5.90 8.54
N VAL A 52 2.94 6.96 9.08
CA VAL A 52 3.64 7.96 9.91
C VAL A 52 4.25 7.30 11.15
N ARG A 53 3.53 6.41 11.83
CA ARG A 53 4.04 5.67 13.00
C ARG A 53 5.26 4.79 12.67
N LEU A 54 5.30 4.18 11.48
CA LEU A 54 6.41 3.30 11.06
C LEU A 54 7.68 4.06 10.67
N HIS A 55 7.55 5.30 10.20
CA HIS A 55 8.64 6.04 9.58
C HIS A 55 9.01 7.34 10.29
N SER A 56 8.31 7.71 11.37
CA SER A 56 8.70 8.83 12.21
C SER A 56 9.65 8.37 13.32
N PRO A 57 10.71 9.14 13.62
CA PRO A 57 11.66 8.83 14.70
C PRO A 57 11.05 8.98 16.10
#